data_AF-A0A024GTG7-F1
#
_entry.id   AF-A0A024GTG7-F1
#
_cell.length_a   1.000
_cell.length_b   1.000
_cell.length_c   1.000
_cell.angle_alpha   90.00
_cell.angle_beta   90.00
_cell.angle_gamma   90.00
#
_symmetry.space_group_name_H-M   'P 1'
#
loop_
_entity.id
_entity.type
_entity.pdbx_description
1 polymer ?
#
loop_
_entity_poly.entity_id
_entity_poly.type
_entity_poly.pdbx_seq_one_letter_code
_entity_poly.pdbx_strand_id
1 'polypeptide(L)'
;MMFDNNGLPFTRHSDVLNADPVEKEDVVKLVEEIKRRGNAAFQQKSLPEADVLYSKGIQCDPENFSNNIHILYANRSAAKLEMGKVEDALSDAESSIKFEPKYTKGYFRKAQSLVKLCRYQEALDATDIARNLEPDNKSVCALLKQISDSKMKDATKPMNGTTSKEQRKSQVTRTQSVKQPKTQTQAQPNTGPLAEDDESLGGSVRGYKKLADGRVTTFFHNELDEQTKQLIGDIAPKPVNDPNAVQIKSVEGASAWNQGNTFEERNMTAWAKERIESLFRDLSVPFDEARLKGQLSVESIMDLNGDASVAFLRGSKRYIYEFSFRLKCNLTIQGRDQKTEGNLQFLDFSSDNCDNEVEVNVSSRYQTESGKALHASLTSPSSPLRQEIAKRLDMFVREFSTF
;
A
#
# COMPACT_ATOMS: atom_id res chain seq x y z
N MET A 1 30.92 -7.48 -6.41
CA MET A 1 30.37 -6.46 -5.49
C MET A 1 29.06 -7.01 -4.96
N MET A 2 29.03 -7.41 -3.70
CA MET A 2 27.82 -7.89 -3.04
C MET A 2 26.90 -6.69 -2.84
N PHE A 3 25.71 -6.72 -3.44
CA PHE A 3 24.67 -5.77 -3.08
C PHE A 3 24.12 -6.25 -1.75
N ASP A 4 24.31 -5.45 -0.71
CA ASP A 4 23.69 -5.71 0.59
C ASP A 4 22.19 -5.90 0.36
N ASN A 5 21.64 -7.01 0.86
CA ASN A 5 20.20 -7.25 1.01
C ASN A 5 19.54 -6.25 2.00
N ASN A 6 20.13 -5.07 2.17
CA ASN A 6 19.62 -3.95 2.94
C ASN A 6 18.41 -3.38 2.22
N GLY A 7 17.20 -3.80 2.62
CA GLY A 7 16.05 -2.99 2.26
C GLY A 7 14.67 -3.43 2.70
N LEU A 8 14.39 -4.71 2.97
CA LEU A 8 13.04 -5.12 3.35
C LEU A 8 13.09 -6.26 4.39
N PRO A 9 12.75 -5.99 5.67
CA PRO A 9 12.63 -7.04 6.67
C PRO A 9 11.37 -7.87 6.36
N PHE A 10 11.53 -9.20 6.29
CA PHE A 10 10.46 -10.18 6.10
C PHE A 10 9.59 -10.00 4.84
N THR A 11 10.20 -10.15 3.67
CA THR A 11 9.46 -10.12 2.41
C THR A 11 8.59 -11.38 2.24
N ARG A 12 7.35 -11.18 1.80
CA ARG A 12 6.40 -12.20 1.27
C ARG A 12 7.00 -13.07 0.15
N HIS A 13 8.21 -12.76 -0.28
CA HIS A 13 8.95 -13.37 -1.37
C HIS A 13 10.27 -13.99 -0.93
N SER A 14 10.46 -14.23 0.38
CA SER A 14 11.68 -14.85 0.93
C SER A 14 12.01 -16.21 0.32
N ASP A 15 11.00 -16.98 -0.09
CA ASP A 15 11.15 -18.24 -0.82
C ASP A 15 11.89 -18.06 -2.16
N VAL A 16 11.52 -17.06 -2.97
CA VAL A 16 12.17 -16.81 -4.27
C VAL A 16 13.47 -16.00 -4.15
N LEU A 17 13.59 -15.17 -3.11
CA LEU A 17 14.78 -14.34 -2.90
C LEU A 17 15.95 -15.13 -2.30
N ASN A 18 15.67 -16.15 -1.49
CA ASN A 18 16.68 -17.03 -0.91
C ASN A 18 16.89 -18.33 -1.70
N ALA A 19 16.12 -18.56 -2.76
CA ALA A 19 16.33 -19.71 -3.63
C ALA A 19 17.65 -19.56 -4.42
N ASP A 20 18.46 -20.62 -4.38
CA ASP A 20 19.70 -20.76 -5.13
C ASP A 20 19.61 -22.06 -5.97
N PRO A 21 19.00 -21.99 -7.17
CA PRO A 21 18.82 -23.17 -8.02
C PRO A 21 20.16 -23.61 -8.64
N VAL A 22 20.42 -24.91 -8.61
CA VAL A 22 21.63 -25.52 -9.18
C VAL A 22 21.39 -25.99 -10.62
N GLU A 23 20.20 -26.51 -10.91
CA GLU A 23 19.83 -27.04 -12.21
C GLU A 23 19.25 -25.95 -13.13
N LYS A 24 19.56 -26.03 -14.43
CA LYS A 24 19.10 -25.06 -15.44
C LYS A 24 17.59 -24.93 -15.51
N GLU A 25 16.87 -26.05 -15.41
CA GLU A 25 15.41 -26.08 -15.46
C GLU A 25 14.78 -25.35 -14.26
N ASP A 26 15.40 -25.46 -13.09
CA ASP A 26 14.93 -24.79 -11.87
C ASP A 26 15.24 -23.29 -11.89
N VAL A 27 16.36 -22.89 -12.51
CA VAL A 27 16.65 -21.47 -12.81
C VAL A 27 15.53 -20.87 -13.65
N VAL A 28 15.12 -21.53 -14.73
CA VAL A 28 14.06 -21.04 -15.62
C VAL A 28 12.74 -20.86 -14.87
N LYS A 29 12.32 -21.87 -14.11
CA LYS A 29 11.09 -21.81 -13.29
C LYS A 29 11.15 -20.71 -12.24
N LEU A 30 12.28 -20.57 -11.54
CA LEU A 30 12.46 -19.53 -10.53
C LEU A 30 12.39 -18.14 -11.15
N VAL A 31 13.05 -17.92 -12.28
CA VAL A 31 13.03 -16.64 -13.01
C VAL A 31 11.62 -16.28 -13.48
N GLU A 32 10.86 -17.26 -13.98
CA GLU A 32 9.47 -17.03 -14.37
C GLU A 32 8.58 -16.63 -13.19
N GLU A 33 8.75 -17.30 -12.05
CA GLU A 33 7.99 -16.98 -10.83
C GLU A 33 8.39 -15.61 -10.26
N ILE A 34 9.68 -15.29 -10.25
CA ILE A 34 10.20 -13.96 -9.88
C ILE A 34 9.60 -12.89 -10.80
N LYS A 35 9.60 -13.11 -12.12
CA LYS A 35 9.00 -12.20 -13.10
C LYS A 35 7.52 -11.97 -12.79
N ARG A 36 6.77 -13.04 -12.51
CA ARG A 36 5.34 -12.98 -12.17
C ARG A 36 5.10 -12.15 -10.91
N ARG A 37 5.85 -12.41 -9.84
CA ARG A 37 5.75 -11.68 -8.57
C ARG A 37 6.18 -10.22 -8.70
N GLY A 38 7.26 -9.96 -9.42
CA GLY A 38 7.74 -8.60 -9.69
C GLY A 38 6.71 -7.78 -10.46
N ASN A 39 6.06 -8.38 -11.47
CA ASN A 39 4.98 -7.72 -12.21
C ASN A 39 3.78 -7.41 -11.29
N ALA A 40 3.43 -8.33 -10.39
CA ALA A 40 2.36 -8.11 -9.42
C ALA A 40 2.71 -6.99 -8.41
N ALA A 41 3.94 -6.94 -7.92
CA ALA A 41 4.41 -5.87 -7.03
C ALA A 41 4.42 -4.50 -7.75
N PHE A 42 4.87 -4.47 -9.02
CA PHE A 42 4.83 -3.26 -9.84
C PHE A 42 3.39 -2.75 -10.06
N GLN A 43 2.44 -3.66 -10.32
CA GLN A 43 1.02 -3.31 -10.45
C GLN A 43 0.42 -2.78 -9.13
N GLN A 44 0.88 -3.28 -7.99
CA GLN A 44 0.49 -2.82 -6.65
C GLN A 44 1.16 -1.50 -6.23
N LYS A 45 2.00 -0.90 -7.09
CA LYS A 45 2.83 0.28 -6.78
C LYS A 45 3.85 0.08 -5.66
N SER A 46 4.14 -1.17 -5.28
CA SER A 46 5.27 -1.55 -4.43
C SER A 46 6.57 -1.56 -5.24
N LEU A 47 7.02 -0.39 -5.70
CA LEU A 47 8.16 -0.24 -6.62
C LEU A 47 9.49 -0.76 -6.05
N PRO A 48 9.84 -0.51 -4.77
CA PRO A 48 11.09 -1.04 -4.20
C PRO A 48 11.11 -2.58 -4.17
N GLU A 49 9.97 -3.20 -3.87
CA GLU A 49 9.84 -4.66 -3.87
C GLU A 49 9.99 -5.25 -5.28
N ALA A 50 9.37 -4.62 -6.28
CA ALA A 50 9.54 -5.01 -7.67
C ALA A 50 11.01 -4.91 -8.13
N ASP A 51 11.73 -3.85 -7.74
CA ASP A 51 13.15 -3.66 -8.06
C ASP A 51 14.03 -4.78 -7.49
N VAL A 52 13.79 -5.17 -6.23
CA VAL A 52 14.50 -6.28 -5.58
C VAL A 52 14.23 -7.61 -6.28
N LEU A 53 12.97 -7.90 -6.60
CA LEU A 53 12.57 -9.13 -7.29
C LEU A 53 13.24 -9.24 -8.66
N TYR A 54 13.10 -8.21 -9.51
CA TYR A 54 13.74 -8.23 -10.83
C TYR A 54 15.27 -8.35 -10.74
N SER A 55 15.87 -7.73 -9.72
CA SER A 55 17.31 -7.84 -9.48
C SER A 55 17.74 -9.26 -9.14
N LYS A 56 17.00 -9.98 -8.29
CA LYS A 56 17.27 -11.40 -8.02
C LYS A 56 17.10 -12.24 -9.29
N GLY A 57 16.05 -12.01 -10.07
CA GLY A 57 15.84 -12.74 -11.34
C GLY A 57 17.00 -12.59 -12.32
N ILE A 58 17.56 -11.38 -12.45
CA ILE A 58 18.75 -11.11 -13.28
C ILE A 58 19.99 -11.81 -12.72
N GLN A 59 20.14 -11.89 -11.39
CA GLN A 59 21.28 -12.57 -10.76
C GLN A 59 21.23 -14.09 -10.90
N CYS A 60 20.03 -14.69 -10.88
CA CYS A 60 19.87 -16.15 -11.01
C CYS A 60 20.14 -16.67 -12.42
N ASP A 61 19.96 -15.83 -13.45
CA ASP A 61 20.10 -16.24 -14.85
C ASP A 61 21.05 -15.33 -15.64
N PRO A 62 22.34 -15.29 -15.29
CA PRO A 62 23.32 -14.45 -15.98
C PRO A 62 23.60 -14.93 -17.43
N GLU A 63 23.39 -16.22 -17.71
CA GLU A 63 23.58 -16.82 -19.03
C GLU A 63 22.31 -16.77 -19.91
N ASN A 64 21.21 -16.18 -19.41
CA ASN A 64 19.95 -16.01 -20.12
C ASN A 64 19.33 -17.35 -20.61
N PHE A 65 19.42 -18.41 -19.81
CA PHE A 65 18.78 -19.70 -20.08
C PHE A 65 17.27 -19.58 -20.26
N SER A 66 16.63 -18.68 -19.51
CA SER A 66 15.18 -18.47 -19.54
C SER A 66 14.71 -17.63 -20.72
N ASN A 67 15.62 -17.01 -21.48
CA ASN A 67 15.33 -15.97 -22.48
C ASN A 67 14.50 -14.79 -21.94
N ASN A 68 14.42 -14.60 -20.61
CA ASN A 68 13.62 -13.54 -19.98
C ASN A 68 14.48 -12.37 -19.48
N ILE A 69 15.81 -12.43 -19.58
CA ILE A 69 16.68 -11.43 -18.93
C ILE A 69 16.43 -10.01 -19.47
N HIS A 70 16.25 -9.88 -20.79
CA HIS A 70 15.96 -8.60 -21.44
C HIS A 70 14.63 -8.00 -20.96
N ILE A 71 13.64 -8.86 -20.65
CA ILE A 71 12.33 -8.47 -20.09
C ILE A 71 12.51 -7.97 -18.65
N LEU A 72 13.28 -8.68 -17.83
CA LEU A 72 13.54 -8.28 -16.44
C LEU A 72 14.24 -6.92 -16.37
N TYR A 73 15.25 -6.69 -17.20
CA TYR A 73 15.91 -5.38 -17.30
C TYR A 73 14.93 -4.27 -17.70
N ALA A 74 14.05 -4.51 -18.69
CA ALA A 74 13.07 -3.51 -19.11
C ALA A 74 12.00 -3.23 -18.03
N ASN A 75 11.59 -4.25 -17.27
CA ASN A 75 10.63 -4.10 -16.18
C ASN A 75 11.26 -3.39 -14.97
N ARG A 76 12.52 -3.71 -14.64
CA ARG A 76 13.28 -3.02 -13.59
C ARG A 76 13.55 -1.56 -13.96
N SER A 77 13.87 -1.28 -15.23
CA SER A 77 13.97 0.08 -15.77
C SER A 77 12.67 0.87 -15.52
N ALA A 78 11.51 0.28 -15.80
CA ALA A 78 10.22 0.92 -15.53
C ALA A 78 10.00 1.21 -14.03
N ALA A 79 10.31 0.26 -13.14
CA ALA A 79 10.21 0.44 -11.70
C ALA A 79 11.11 1.58 -11.20
N LYS A 80 12.37 1.61 -11.64
CA LYS A 80 13.33 2.66 -11.29
C LYS A 80 12.93 4.03 -11.80
N LEU A 81 12.36 4.09 -13.02
CA LEU A 81 11.85 5.34 -13.58
C LEU A 81 10.70 5.91 -12.75
N GLU A 82 9.77 5.05 -12.29
CA GLU A 82 8.69 5.48 -11.39
C GLU A 82 9.20 5.90 -10.00
N MET A 83 10.29 5.31 -9.52
CA MET A 83 10.97 5.73 -8.28
C MET A 83 11.81 7.01 -8.43
N GLY A 84 11.95 7.56 -9.64
CA GLY A 84 12.78 8.73 -9.91
C GLY A 84 14.28 8.46 -10.04
N LYS A 85 14.71 7.19 -10.05
CA LYS A 85 16.11 6.79 -10.31
C LYS A 85 16.36 6.71 -11.82
N VAL A 86 16.38 7.87 -12.48
CA VAL A 86 16.30 7.97 -13.96
C VAL A 86 17.56 7.41 -14.66
N GLU A 87 18.74 7.68 -14.12
CA GLU A 87 20.02 7.22 -14.69
C GLU A 87 20.15 5.70 -14.61
N ASP A 88 19.78 5.11 -13.48
CA ASP A 88 19.78 3.65 -13.30
C ASP A 88 18.74 3.00 -14.23
N ALA A 89 17.59 3.64 -14.44
CA ALA A 89 16.57 3.18 -15.38
C ALA A 89 17.08 3.18 -16.83
N LEU A 90 17.86 4.20 -17.22
CA LEU A 90 18.49 4.27 -18.54
C LEU A 90 19.50 3.12 -18.72
N SER A 91 20.37 2.89 -17.73
CA SER A 91 21.35 1.80 -17.76
C SER A 91 20.69 0.42 -17.89
N ASP A 92 19.56 0.21 -17.22
CA ASP A 92 18.79 -1.03 -17.32
C ASP A 92 18.14 -1.18 -18.70
N ALA A 93 17.61 -0.10 -19.28
CA ALA A 93 17.04 -0.14 -20.63
C ALA A 93 18.09 -0.47 -21.69
N GLU A 94 19.31 0.07 -21.56
CA GLU A 94 20.44 -0.26 -22.45
C GLU A 94 20.90 -1.70 -22.29
N SER A 95 20.92 -2.22 -21.06
CA SER A 95 21.20 -3.62 -20.79
C SER A 95 20.16 -4.54 -21.44
N SER A 96 18.87 -4.19 -21.35
CA SER A 96 17.78 -4.92 -22.03
C SER A 96 18.02 -5.04 -23.54
N ILE A 97 18.37 -3.93 -24.20
CA ILE A 97 18.65 -3.89 -25.65
C ILE A 97 19.90 -4.69 -26.01
N LYS A 98 20.92 -4.69 -25.13
CA LYS A 98 22.14 -5.47 -25.34
C LYS A 98 21.86 -6.98 -25.37
N PHE A 99 20.94 -7.45 -24.53
CA PHE A 99 20.55 -8.87 -24.49
C PHE A 99 19.60 -9.25 -25.64
N GLU A 100 18.63 -8.40 -25.96
CA GLU A 100 17.73 -8.63 -27.11
C GLU A 100 17.57 -7.36 -27.95
N PRO A 101 18.37 -7.18 -29.01
CA PRO A 101 18.33 -6.00 -29.86
C PRO A 101 17.04 -5.82 -30.65
N LYS A 102 16.18 -6.85 -30.78
CA LYS A 102 14.87 -6.76 -31.43
C LYS A 102 13.74 -6.48 -30.43
N TYR A 103 14.04 -6.28 -29.15
CA TYR A 103 13.04 -6.03 -28.13
C TYR A 103 12.58 -4.57 -28.12
N THR A 104 11.47 -4.29 -28.80
CA THR A 104 10.87 -2.94 -28.93
C THR A 104 10.68 -2.22 -27.59
N LYS A 105 10.24 -2.96 -26.56
CA LYS A 105 10.02 -2.39 -25.22
C LYS A 105 11.32 -1.89 -24.58
N GLY A 106 12.48 -2.47 -24.88
CA GLY A 106 13.78 -2.00 -24.39
C GLY A 106 14.07 -0.58 -24.90
N TYR A 107 13.93 -0.35 -26.20
CA TYR A 107 14.07 0.99 -26.80
C TYR A 107 13.02 1.97 -26.28
N PHE A 108 11.78 1.51 -26.08
CA PHE A 108 10.72 2.34 -25.48
C PHE A 108 11.11 2.81 -24.06
N ARG A 109 11.63 1.93 -23.20
CA ARG A 109 12.10 2.31 -21.86
C ARG A 109 13.31 3.25 -21.89
N LYS A 110 14.24 3.04 -22.84
CA LYS A 110 15.39 3.93 -23.06
C LYS A 110 14.92 5.33 -23.42
N ALA A 111 14.00 5.45 -24.39
CA ALA A 111 13.43 6.73 -24.79
C ALA A 111 12.70 7.44 -23.63
N GLN A 112 11.89 6.72 -22.84
CA GLN A 112 11.23 7.29 -21.65
C GLN A 112 12.22 7.85 -20.63
N SER A 113 13.33 7.14 -20.39
CA SER A 113 14.38 7.57 -19.46
C SER A 113 15.13 8.80 -20.00
N LEU A 114 15.46 8.82 -21.29
CA LEU A 114 16.13 9.95 -21.94
C LEU A 114 15.27 11.23 -21.95
N VAL A 115 13.94 11.10 -22.10
CA VAL A 115 13.00 12.23 -21.96
C VAL A 115 13.08 12.84 -20.58
N LYS A 116 13.13 12.02 -19.53
CA LYS A 116 13.26 12.49 -18.14
C LYS A 116 14.60 13.18 -17.88
N LEU A 117 15.65 12.83 -18.62
CA LEU A 117 16.96 13.49 -18.60
C LEU A 117 17.07 14.69 -19.55
N CYS A 118 15.98 15.11 -20.21
CA CYS A 118 15.96 16.17 -21.23
C CYS A 118 16.89 15.90 -22.43
N ARG A 119 17.30 14.65 -22.67
CA ARG A 119 18.14 14.21 -23.80
C ARG A 119 17.28 13.85 -25.00
N TYR A 120 16.58 14.84 -25.53
CA TYR A 120 15.50 14.62 -26.51
C TYR A 120 15.95 14.04 -27.85
N GLN A 121 17.14 14.39 -28.34
CA GLN A 121 17.61 13.88 -29.63
C GLN A 121 17.85 12.37 -29.59
N GLU A 122 18.56 11.89 -28.56
CA GLU A 122 18.81 10.47 -28.36
C GLU A 122 17.51 9.69 -28.07
N ALA A 123 16.52 10.34 -27.44
CA ALA A 123 15.21 9.75 -27.23
C ALA A 123 14.45 9.54 -28.55
N LEU A 124 14.55 10.48 -29.50
CA LEU A 124 13.98 10.33 -30.84
C LEU A 124 14.64 9.17 -31.58
N ASP A 125 15.98 9.13 -31.60
CA ASP A 125 16.73 8.07 -32.28
C ASP A 125 16.36 6.67 -31.76
N ALA A 126 16.24 6.52 -30.43
CA ALA A 126 15.80 5.27 -29.81
C ALA A 126 14.34 4.92 -30.17
N THR A 127 13.45 5.92 -30.22
CA THR A 127 12.03 5.72 -30.58
C THR A 127 11.85 5.37 -32.05
N ASP A 128 12.70 5.92 -32.94
CA ASP A 128 12.72 5.58 -34.35
C ASP A 128 13.12 4.11 -34.58
N ILE A 129 14.12 3.62 -33.84
CA ILE A 129 14.46 2.19 -33.86
C ILE A 129 13.28 1.35 -33.38
N ALA A 130 12.64 1.72 -32.27
CA ALA A 130 11.44 1.03 -31.77
C ALA A 130 10.31 0.99 -32.81
N ARG A 131 10.09 2.10 -33.53
CA ARG A 131 9.08 2.21 -34.58
C ARG A 131 9.41 1.36 -35.80
N ASN A 132 10.69 1.24 -36.15
CA ASN A 132 11.10 0.36 -37.25
C ASN A 132 10.93 -1.13 -36.91
N LEU A 133 11.07 -1.49 -35.63
CA LEU A 133 10.83 -2.86 -35.15
C LEU A 133 9.33 -3.19 -35.08
N GLU A 134 8.50 -2.27 -34.59
CA GLU A 134 7.03 -2.43 -34.53
C GLU A 134 6.32 -1.16 -35.04
N PRO A 135 6.06 -1.03 -36.35
CA PRO A 135 5.43 0.14 -36.94
C PRO A 135 3.98 0.39 -36.46
N ASP A 136 3.24 -0.67 -36.16
CA ASP A 136 1.84 -0.61 -35.75
C ASP A 136 1.64 -0.30 -34.25
N ASN A 137 2.74 -0.16 -33.50
CA ASN A 137 2.67 0.07 -32.06
C ASN A 137 2.25 1.53 -31.74
N LYS A 138 0.97 1.70 -31.40
CA LYS A 138 0.37 3.00 -31.04
C LYS A 138 1.11 3.71 -29.92
N SER A 139 1.66 2.97 -28.94
CA SER A 139 2.38 3.55 -27.80
C SER A 139 3.70 4.18 -28.22
N VAL A 140 4.43 3.55 -29.16
CA VAL A 140 5.69 4.10 -29.71
C VAL A 140 5.41 5.38 -30.50
N CYS A 141 4.38 5.37 -31.34
CA CYS A 141 3.95 6.56 -32.09
C CYS A 141 3.52 7.71 -31.17
N ALA A 142 2.81 7.41 -30.07
CA ALA A 142 2.44 8.42 -29.07
C ALA A 142 3.67 8.99 -28.36
N LEU A 143 4.64 8.14 -28.00
CA LEU A 143 5.89 8.58 -27.36
C LEU A 143 6.71 9.50 -28.28
N LEU A 144 6.79 9.21 -29.58
CA LEU A 144 7.50 10.05 -30.55
C LEU A 144 6.91 11.47 -30.61
N LYS A 145 5.58 11.58 -30.64
CA LYS A 145 4.88 12.88 -30.57
C LYS A 145 5.19 13.59 -29.25
N GLN A 146 5.10 12.88 -28.13
CA GLN A 146 5.41 13.43 -26.82
C GLN A 146 6.85 13.97 -26.73
N ILE A 147 7.84 13.24 -27.25
CA ILE A 147 9.24 13.69 -27.26
C ILE A 147 9.40 14.98 -28.07
N SER A 148 8.76 15.03 -29.25
CA SER A 148 8.79 16.21 -30.12
C SER A 148 8.18 17.43 -29.45
N ASP A 149 7.02 17.27 -28.81
CA ASP A 149 6.35 18.33 -28.06
C ASP A 149 7.16 18.79 -26.85
N SER A 150 7.75 17.86 -26.10
CA SER A 150 8.63 18.17 -24.96
C SER A 150 9.88 18.93 -25.38
N LYS A 151 10.51 18.54 -26.50
CA LYS A 151 11.66 19.23 -27.08
C LYS A 151 11.31 20.68 -27.46
N MET A 152 10.16 20.89 -28.10
CA MET A 152 9.69 22.24 -28.47
C MET A 152 9.35 23.10 -27.25
N LYS A 153 8.72 22.52 -26.22
CA LYS A 153 8.38 23.23 -24.97
C LYS A 153 9.60 23.65 -24.16
N ASP A 154 10.64 22.83 -24.12
CA ASP A 154 11.88 23.21 -23.43
C ASP A 154 12.71 24.21 -24.25
N ALA A 155 12.63 24.18 -25.58
CA ALA A 155 13.27 25.18 -26.43
C ALA A 155 12.63 26.58 -26.34
N THR A 156 11.35 26.69 -25.95
CA THR A 156 10.64 27.97 -25.81
C THR A 156 10.71 28.56 -24.40
N LYS A 157 11.32 27.87 -23.42
CA LYS A 157 11.59 28.46 -22.10
C LYS A 157 12.72 29.48 -22.18
N PRO A 158 12.55 30.72 -21.68
CA PRO A 158 13.61 31.72 -21.68
C PRO A 158 14.79 31.24 -20.80
N MET A 159 15.94 31.14 -21.45
CA MET A 159 17.22 30.73 -20.89
C MET A 159 17.79 31.86 -20.01
N ASN A 160 17.38 31.93 -18.74
CA ASN A 160 18.14 32.67 -17.73
C ASN A 160 19.33 31.81 -17.28
N GLY A 161 20.55 32.26 -17.61
CA GLY A 161 21.82 31.64 -17.19
C GLY A 161 21.91 31.47 -15.67
N THR A 162 22.74 30.59 -15.11
CA THR A 162 24.17 30.42 -15.41
C THR A 162 24.71 29.15 -14.73
N THR A 163 25.61 28.43 -15.41
CA THR A 163 26.77 27.67 -14.91
C THR A 163 26.67 26.61 -13.79
N SER A 164 26.93 25.37 -14.18
CA SER A 164 27.97 24.47 -13.66
C SER A 164 28.43 24.62 -12.19
N LYS A 165 27.84 23.81 -11.32
CA LYS A 165 28.37 23.11 -10.12
C LYS A 165 27.15 22.39 -9.55
N GLU A 166 27.13 21.09 -9.28
CA GLU A 166 27.57 20.59 -7.98
C GLU A 166 27.51 19.05 -7.97
N GLN A 167 28.65 18.41 -8.21
CA GLN A 167 28.98 17.16 -7.52
C GLN A 167 29.73 17.54 -6.25
N ARG A 168 29.12 17.34 -5.06
CA ARG A 168 29.79 16.89 -3.81
C ARG A 168 28.81 16.84 -2.62
N LYS A 169 28.51 15.60 -2.22
CA LYS A 169 28.46 15.07 -0.84
C LYS A 169 27.86 15.90 0.33
N SER A 170 26.84 15.27 0.92
CA SER A 170 26.62 14.93 2.35
C SER A 170 26.10 15.97 3.36
N GLN A 171 25.26 15.41 4.25
CA GLN A 171 24.93 15.78 5.62
C GLN A 171 23.71 16.68 5.92
N VAL A 172 22.74 16.01 6.56
CA VAL A 172 21.83 16.45 7.62
C VAL A 172 22.19 17.81 8.24
N THR A 173 21.25 18.76 8.22
CA THR A 173 20.95 19.56 9.40
C THR A 173 19.47 19.94 9.46
N ARG A 174 18.92 19.69 10.64
CA ARG A 174 17.62 20.05 11.20
C ARG A 174 17.38 21.56 11.19
N THR A 175 16.22 22.00 10.70
CA THR A 175 15.55 23.22 11.21
C THR A 175 14.04 23.06 11.18
N GLN A 176 13.45 23.32 12.34
CA GLN A 176 12.02 23.42 12.60
C GLN A 176 11.47 24.69 11.94
N SER A 177 10.24 24.66 11.43
CA SER A 177 9.43 25.89 11.35
C SER A 177 7.92 25.61 11.39
N VAL A 178 7.39 25.89 12.57
CA VAL A 178 6.07 26.39 12.99
C VAL A 178 4.99 26.60 11.90
N LYS A 179 3.82 26.00 12.17
CA LYS A 179 2.51 26.23 11.53
C LYS A 179 1.98 27.65 11.78
N GLN A 180 1.34 28.25 10.77
CA GLN A 180 0.16 29.10 10.98
C GLN A 180 -0.88 28.92 9.85
N PRO A 181 -2.19 29.12 10.14
CA PRO A 181 -3.31 28.64 9.33
C PRO A 181 -3.82 29.70 8.34
N LYS A 182 -4.32 29.27 7.17
CA LYS A 182 -5.04 30.13 6.23
C LYS A 182 -6.55 30.06 6.48
N THR A 183 -7.11 31.23 6.78
CA THR A 183 -8.51 31.55 6.96
C THR A 183 -9.28 31.58 5.64
N GLN A 184 -10.54 31.20 5.70
CA GLN A 184 -11.54 31.22 4.63
C GLN A 184 -11.89 32.67 4.25
N THR A 185 -12.01 32.96 2.96
CA THR A 185 -12.57 34.22 2.46
C THR A 185 -13.94 33.94 1.84
N GLN A 186 -14.97 34.52 2.45
CA GLN A 186 -16.34 34.57 1.95
C GLN A 186 -16.45 35.69 0.91
N ALA A 187 -17.16 35.43 -0.19
CA ALA A 187 -17.57 36.45 -1.16
C ALA A 187 -19.09 36.65 -1.09
N GLN A 188 -19.52 37.90 -0.93
CA GLN A 188 -20.91 38.34 -1.03
C GLN A 188 -21.16 39.10 -2.36
N PRO A 189 -22.43 39.20 -2.80
CA PRO A 189 -22.80 39.36 -4.21
C PRO A 189 -22.98 40.83 -4.63
N ASN A 190 -22.78 41.09 -5.91
CA ASN A 190 -23.04 42.39 -6.54
C ASN A 190 -24.33 42.33 -7.37
N THR A 191 -25.22 43.29 -7.13
CA THR A 191 -26.52 43.49 -7.79
C THR A 191 -26.41 44.54 -8.89
N GLY A 192 -27.07 44.33 -10.04
CA GLY A 192 -27.25 45.33 -11.10
C GLY A 192 -27.85 44.72 -12.39
N PRO A 193 -28.64 45.47 -13.19
CA PRO A 193 -29.95 44.99 -13.64
C PRO A 193 -30.08 44.58 -15.13
N LEU A 194 -31.11 43.74 -15.33
CA LEU A 194 -31.96 43.45 -16.49
C LEU A 194 -31.72 44.25 -17.79
N ALA A 195 -31.57 43.50 -18.88
CA ALA A 195 -32.00 43.88 -20.22
C ALA A 195 -32.97 42.81 -20.74
N GLU A 196 -34.12 43.27 -21.20
CA GLU A 196 -35.21 42.52 -21.85
C GLU A 196 -34.88 42.29 -23.34
N ASP A 197 -35.71 41.44 -23.97
CA ASP A 197 -35.82 41.16 -25.41
C ASP A 197 -34.93 40.04 -25.98
N ASP A 198 -35.49 38.83 -26.04
CA ASP A 198 -35.75 38.17 -27.34
C ASP A 198 -36.82 37.08 -27.18
N GLU A 199 -37.90 37.27 -27.93
CA GLU A 199 -39.09 36.42 -27.98
C GLU A 199 -38.96 35.52 -29.21
N SER A 200 -39.42 34.26 -29.10
CA SER A 200 -39.54 33.24 -30.16
C SER A 200 -38.37 32.25 -30.32
N LEU A 201 -38.33 31.19 -29.50
CA LEU A 201 -38.21 29.81 -30.00
C LEU A 201 -38.92 28.84 -29.02
N GLY A 202 -39.83 28.02 -29.57
CA GLY A 202 -40.78 27.20 -28.81
C GLY A 202 -40.18 26.00 -28.08
N GLY A 203 -40.90 25.59 -27.04
CA GLY A 203 -40.88 24.22 -26.50
C GLY A 203 -39.64 23.82 -25.72
N SER A 204 -39.79 23.80 -24.38
CA SER A 204 -38.90 23.11 -23.43
C SER A 204 -37.62 23.86 -23.01
N VAL A 205 -37.78 24.95 -22.25
CA VAL A 205 -36.69 25.50 -21.43
C VAL A 205 -37.01 25.30 -19.95
N ARG A 206 -36.25 24.36 -19.37
CA ARG A 206 -36.14 23.96 -17.96
C ARG A 206 -36.17 25.16 -17.00
N GLY A 207 -37.23 25.26 -16.19
CA GLY A 207 -37.35 26.23 -15.09
C GLY A 207 -36.70 25.72 -13.80
N TYR A 208 -36.09 26.64 -13.05
CA TYR A 208 -35.51 26.35 -11.73
C TYR A 208 -36.59 26.33 -10.63
N LYS A 209 -36.53 25.34 -9.73
CA LYS A 209 -37.43 25.26 -8.56
C LYS A 209 -36.90 26.15 -7.43
N LYS A 210 -37.73 27.10 -6.99
CA LYS A 210 -37.49 27.90 -5.77
C LYS A 210 -37.95 27.09 -4.56
N LEU A 211 -37.07 26.91 -3.58
CA LEU A 211 -37.43 26.38 -2.27
C LEU A 211 -38.16 27.46 -1.44
N ALA A 212 -38.88 27.06 -0.39
CA ALA A 212 -39.61 27.99 0.49
C ALA A 212 -38.70 29.07 1.13
N ASP A 213 -37.41 28.80 1.25
CA ASP A 213 -36.37 29.73 1.74
C ASP A 213 -35.74 30.62 0.64
N GLY A 214 -36.32 30.65 -0.57
CA GLY A 214 -35.92 31.56 -1.65
C GLY A 214 -34.65 31.19 -2.43
N ARG A 215 -33.96 30.09 -2.09
CA ARG A 215 -32.82 29.57 -2.87
C ARG A 215 -33.27 28.86 -4.14
N VAL A 216 -32.59 29.15 -5.25
CA VAL A 216 -32.79 28.55 -6.57
C VAL A 216 -31.76 27.44 -6.77
N THR A 217 -32.20 26.21 -6.99
CA THR A 217 -31.29 25.07 -7.24
C THR A 217 -30.99 24.93 -8.72
N THR A 218 -29.73 24.64 -9.09
CA THR A 218 -29.25 24.51 -10.48
C THR A 218 -29.54 23.15 -11.13
N PHE A 219 -30.30 22.26 -10.47
CA PHE A 219 -30.49 20.89 -10.93
C PHE A 219 -31.76 20.72 -11.78
N PHE A 220 -31.50 20.20 -12.98
CA PHE A 220 -32.47 19.80 -13.97
C PHE A 220 -33.48 18.75 -13.47
N HIS A 221 -34.79 19.04 -13.58
CA HIS A 221 -35.84 18.05 -13.35
C HIS A 221 -35.88 17.06 -14.52
N ASN A 222 -35.94 15.77 -14.18
CA ASN A 222 -36.42 14.71 -15.06
C ASN A 222 -37.42 13.87 -14.25
N GLU A 223 -38.48 14.53 -13.76
CA GLU A 223 -39.59 13.81 -13.14
C GLU A 223 -40.37 13.13 -14.25
N LEU A 224 -40.40 11.79 -14.24
CA LEU A 224 -41.18 11.03 -15.21
C LEU A 224 -42.66 11.38 -15.08
N ASP A 225 -43.25 11.66 -16.25
CA ASP A 225 -44.66 11.82 -16.48
C ASP A 225 -45.46 10.59 -16.03
N GLU A 226 -46.70 10.85 -15.62
CA GLU A 226 -47.54 9.87 -14.92
C GLU A 226 -47.89 8.67 -15.80
N GLN A 227 -47.96 8.88 -17.12
CA GLN A 227 -48.07 7.80 -18.10
C GLN A 227 -46.80 6.95 -18.15
N THR A 228 -45.60 7.55 -18.19
CA THR A 228 -44.34 6.79 -18.18
C THR A 228 -44.13 6.03 -16.87
N LYS A 229 -44.54 6.61 -15.73
CA LYS A 229 -44.57 5.90 -14.44
C LYS A 229 -45.49 4.68 -14.46
N GLN A 230 -46.66 4.79 -15.09
CA GLN A 230 -47.60 3.67 -15.23
C GLN A 230 -47.10 2.60 -16.22
N LEU A 231 -46.40 2.99 -17.29
CA LEU A 231 -45.79 2.06 -18.25
C LEU A 231 -44.60 1.28 -17.67
N ILE A 232 -43.78 1.91 -16.82
CA ILE A 232 -42.67 1.25 -16.12
C ILE A 232 -43.20 0.25 -15.09
N GLY A 233 -44.29 0.59 -14.39
CA GLY A 233 -44.88 -0.27 -13.35
C GLY A 233 -43.91 -0.60 -12.21
N ASP A 234 -44.29 -1.56 -11.35
CA ASP A 234 -43.40 -2.12 -10.32
C ASP A 234 -42.50 -3.20 -10.96
N ILE A 235 -41.32 -2.79 -11.46
CA ILE A 235 -40.26 -3.71 -11.91
C ILE A 235 -39.59 -4.42 -10.72
N ALA A 236 -39.90 -4.02 -9.49
CA ALA A 236 -39.36 -4.64 -8.28
C ALA A 236 -39.77 -6.13 -8.21
N PRO A 237 -38.80 -7.06 -8.08
CA PRO A 237 -39.11 -8.48 -7.96
C PRO A 237 -39.96 -8.71 -6.71
N LYS A 238 -41.14 -9.31 -6.90
CA LYS A 238 -42.04 -9.63 -5.78
C LYS A 238 -41.50 -10.84 -5.03
N PRO A 239 -41.47 -10.81 -3.69
CA PRO A 239 -41.01 -11.94 -2.90
C PRO A 239 -41.89 -13.17 -3.17
N VAL A 240 -41.27 -14.27 -3.57
CA VAL A 240 -41.93 -15.56 -3.70
C VAL A 240 -42.09 -16.12 -2.28
N ASN A 241 -43.32 -16.25 -1.82
CA ASN A 241 -43.61 -16.80 -0.50
C ASN A 241 -43.61 -18.32 -0.59
N ASP A 242 -42.43 -18.93 -0.49
CA ASP A 242 -42.27 -20.39 -0.56
C ASP A 242 -42.39 -20.96 0.87
N PRO A 243 -43.44 -21.77 1.19
CA PRO A 243 -43.67 -22.29 2.53
C PRO A 243 -42.59 -23.29 3.01
N ASN A 244 -41.66 -23.69 2.14
CA ASN A 244 -40.48 -24.52 2.47
C ASN A 244 -39.17 -23.72 2.58
N ALA A 245 -39.22 -22.39 2.59
CA ALA A 245 -38.01 -21.56 2.72
C ALA A 245 -37.30 -21.81 4.06
N VAL A 246 -36.05 -22.27 3.98
CA VAL A 246 -35.19 -22.55 5.14
C VAL A 246 -34.97 -21.25 5.92
N GLN A 247 -35.47 -21.20 7.17
CA GLN A 247 -35.21 -20.08 8.07
C GLN A 247 -33.74 -20.08 8.49
N ILE A 248 -32.95 -19.15 7.95
CA ILE A 248 -31.57 -18.93 8.39
C ILE A 248 -31.63 -18.10 9.68
N LYS A 249 -31.23 -18.70 10.81
CA LYS A 249 -31.15 -18.00 12.10
C LYS A 249 -30.13 -16.87 11.99
N SER A 250 -30.53 -15.65 12.36
CA SER A 250 -29.64 -14.51 12.51
C SER A 250 -28.56 -14.81 13.54
N VAL A 251 -27.29 -14.64 13.16
CA VAL A 251 -26.15 -14.76 14.08
C VAL A 251 -25.99 -13.41 14.81
N GLU A 252 -25.95 -13.45 16.14
CA GLU A 252 -25.70 -12.28 16.99
C GLU A 252 -24.36 -11.63 16.62
N GLY A 253 -24.38 -10.34 16.26
CA GLY A 253 -23.19 -9.56 15.91
C GLY A 253 -23.01 -9.25 14.42
N ALA A 254 -23.85 -9.76 13.53
CA ALA A 254 -23.81 -9.40 12.11
C ALA A 254 -24.46 -8.01 11.87
N SER A 255 -23.76 -7.12 11.15
CA SER A 255 -24.33 -5.84 10.70
C SER A 255 -25.58 -6.08 9.84
N ALA A 256 -26.59 -5.21 9.98
CA ALA A 256 -27.91 -5.36 9.35
C ALA A 256 -27.90 -5.53 7.81
N TRP A 257 -26.78 -5.21 7.15
CA TRP A 257 -26.59 -5.41 5.71
C TRP A 257 -26.22 -6.86 5.30
N ASN A 258 -25.83 -7.72 6.25
CA ASN A 258 -25.37 -9.09 6.00
C ASN A 258 -26.39 -10.16 6.40
N GLN A 259 -27.69 -9.86 6.32
CA GLN A 259 -28.74 -10.88 6.57
C GLN A 259 -28.92 -11.86 5.41
N GLY A 260 -28.41 -11.53 4.23
CA GLY A 260 -28.23 -12.49 3.16
C GLY A 260 -26.91 -13.21 3.36
N ASN A 261 -26.93 -14.53 3.50
CA ASN A 261 -25.77 -15.42 3.50
C ASN A 261 -25.10 -15.37 2.10
N THR A 262 -24.59 -14.20 1.72
CA THR A 262 -23.82 -13.96 0.49
C THR A 262 -22.46 -14.57 0.76
N PHE A 263 -22.42 -15.86 0.46
CA PHE A 263 -21.28 -16.75 0.53
C PHE A 263 -19.99 -15.99 0.22
N GLU A 264 -19.11 -15.87 1.22
CA GLU A 264 -17.65 -15.96 1.11
C GLU A 264 -16.93 -15.41 2.37
N GLU A 265 -17.60 -14.76 3.33
CA GLU A 265 -16.96 -14.26 4.57
C GLU A 265 -17.44 -14.99 5.84
N ARG A 266 -16.50 -15.50 6.64
CA ARG A 266 -16.75 -16.11 7.96
C ARG A 266 -16.21 -15.20 9.05
N ASN A 267 -17.07 -14.74 9.96
CA ASN A 267 -16.65 -14.00 11.15
C ASN A 267 -15.92 -14.94 12.12
N MET A 268 -14.74 -14.53 12.56
CA MET A 268 -13.87 -15.24 13.50
C MET A 268 -13.46 -14.36 14.68
N THR A 269 -14.13 -13.23 14.91
CA THR A 269 -13.78 -12.25 15.94
C THR A 269 -13.77 -12.85 17.34
N ALA A 270 -14.75 -13.68 17.69
CA ALA A 270 -14.84 -14.29 19.02
C ALA A 270 -13.65 -15.22 19.30
N TRP A 271 -13.34 -16.11 18.35
CA TRP A 271 -12.18 -17.00 18.42
C TRP A 271 -10.88 -16.20 18.54
N ALA A 272 -10.73 -15.15 17.72
CA ALA A 272 -9.51 -14.37 17.70
C ALA A 272 -9.26 -13.65 19.03
N LYS A 273 -10.30 -13.07 19.64
CA LYS A 273 -10.21 -12.42 20.95
C LYS A 273 -9.83 -13.41 22.06
N GLU A 274 -10.53 -14.54 22.13
CA GLU A 274 -10.23 -15.59 23.11
C GLU A 274 -8.80 -16.14 22.94
N ARG A 275 -8.35 -16.28 21.69
CA ARG A 275 -7.01 -16.77 21.41
C ARG A 275 -5.92 -15.79 21.82
N ILE A 276 -6.09 -14.50 21.51
CA ILE A 276 -5.17 -13.44 21.93
C ILE A 276 -5.07 -13.43 23.47
N GLU A 277 -6.19 -13.49 24.19
CA GLU A 277 -6.19 -13.58 25.66
C GLU A 277 -5.46 -14.84 26.19
N SER A 278 -5.69 -15.99 25.56
CA SER A 278 -5.05 -17.25 25.93
C SER A 278 -3.52 -17.22 25.74
N LEU A 279 -3.02 -16.54 24.70
CA LEU A 279 -1.60 -16.52 24.36
C LEU A 279 -0.73 -15.81 25.40
N PHE A 280 -1.31 -14.83 26.11
CA PHE A 280 -0.60 -13.97 27.07
C PHE A 280 -0.83 -14.32 28.54
N ARG A 281 -1.79 -15.18 28.88
CA ARG A 281 -2.22 -15.50 30.25
C ARG A 281 -1.10 -15.96 31.20
N ASP A 282 -0.10 -16.64 30.68
CA ASP A 282 1.02 -17.19 31.47
C ASP A 282 2.38 -16.70 30.96
N LEU A 283 2.41 -15.53 30.33
CA LEU A 283 3.65 -15.04 29.74
C LEU A 283 4.58 -14.47 30.79
N SER A 284 5.70 -15.17 31.01
CA SER A 284 6.76 -14.68 31.86
C SER A 284 8.15 -15.05 31.36
N VAL A 285 9.07 -14.09 31.45
CA VAL A 285 10.46 -14.23 31.01
C VAL A 285 11.42 -13.78 32.11
N PRO A 286 12.58 -14.45 32.26
CA PRO A 286 13.62 -13.99 33.17
C PRO A 286 14.18 -12.65 32.69
N PHE A 287 14.50 -11.78 33.64
CA PHE A 287 15.11 -10.47 33.40
C PHE A 287 16.46 -10.41 34.11
N ASP A 288 17.54 -10.15 33.36
CA ASP A 288 18.88 -9.95 33.89
C ASP A 288 19.54 -8.78 33.15
N GLU A 289 19.47 -7.59 33.74
CA GLU A 289 20.06 -6.39 33.15
C GLU A 289 20.55 -5.42 34.25
N ALA A 290 21.72 -4.82 34.03
CA ALA A 290 22.25 -3.69 34.83
C ALA A 290 22.15 -3.84 36.37
N ARG A 291 22.49 -5.04 36.90
CA ARG A 291 22.47 -5.41 38.34
C ARG A 291 21.09 -5.71 38.93
N LEU A 292 20.02 -5.71 38.13
CA LEU A 292 18.69 -6.11 38.54
C LEU A 292 18.38 -7.49 37.94
N LYS A 293 18.20 -8.47 38.82
CA LYS A 293 17.71 -9.81 38.45
C LYS A 293 16.26 -9.92 38.84
N GLY A 294 15.43 -10.41 37.94
CA GLY A 294 13.99 -10.39 38.13
C GLY A 294 13.26 -11.25 37.12
N GLN A 295 11.96 -11.05 37.09
CA GLN A 295 11.04 -11.70 36.19
C GLN A 295 10.09 -10.64 35.62
N LEU A 296 10.01 -10.60 34.30
CA LEU A 296 9.02 -9.82 33.57
C LEU A 296 7.82 -10.72 33.31
N SER A 297 6.61 -10.21 33.52
CA SER A 297 5.40 -10.94 33.16
C SER A 297 4.34 -10.03 32.56
N VAL A 298 3.45 -10.62 31.78
CA VAL A 298 2.21 -9.97 31.32
C VAL A 298 1.10 -10.42 32.25
N GLU A 299 0.44 -9.47 32.90
CA GLU A 299 -0.63 -9.72 33.88
C GLU A 299 -1.97 -9.94 33.20
N SER A 300 -2.32 -9.07 32.24
CA SER A 300 -3.60 -9.12 31.55
C SER A 300 -3.58 -8.29 30.26
N ILE A 301 -4.60 -8.52 29.43
CA ILE A 301 -4.92 -7.71 28.27
C ILE A 301 -6.06 -6.76 28.65
N MET A 302 -5.96 -5.51 28.25
CA MET A 302 -6.95 -4.46 28.44
C MET A 302 -7.40 -3.93 27.07
N ASP A 303 -8.66 -3.53 26.98
CA ASP A 303 -9.26 -2.87 25.81
C ASP A 303 -9.08 -3.61 24.48
N LEU A 304 -9.28 -4.93 24.47
CA LEU A 304 -9.19 -5.74 23.26
C LEU A 304 -10.39 -5.47 22.32
N ASN A 305 -10.18 -4.51 21.43
CA ASN A 305 -11.14 -4.07 20.42
C ASN A 305 -10.66 -4.47 19.03
N GLY A 306 -11.61 -4.69 18.13
CA GLY A 306 -11.33 -5.15 16.77
C GLY A 306 -12.16 -6.34 16.33
N ASP A 307 -11.91 -6.74 15.09
CA ASP A 307 -12.63 -7.78 14.38
C ASP A 307 -11.69 -8.65 13.54
N ALA A 308 -12.14 -9.88 13.28
CA ALA A 308 -11.42 -10.83 12.46
C ALA A 308 -12.41 -11.62 11.60
N SER A 309 -12.08 -11.79 10.34
CA SER A 309 -12.86 -12.57 9.41
C SER A 309 -11.99 -13.30 8.38
N VAL A 310 -12.55 -14.37 7.84
CA VAL A 310 -11.94 -15.17 6.78
C VAL A 310 -12.82 -15.04 5.55
N ALA A 311 -12.31 -14.34 4.54
CA ALA A 311 -13.02 -14.09 3.29
C ALA A 311 -12.42 -14.92 2.16
N PHE A 312 -13.25 -15.55 1.34
CA PHE A 312 -12.85 -16.07 0.04
C PHE A 312 -13.01 -14.95 -0.97
N LEU A 313 -11.96 -14.63 -1.73
CA LEU A 313 -12.04 -13.64 -2.80
C LEU A 313 -11.46 -14.27 -4.06
N ARG A 314 -12.31 -14.46 -5.08
CA ARG A 314 -11.92 -15.01 -6.39
C ARG A 314 -11.20 -16.37 -6.27
N GLY A 315 -11.69 -17.24 -5.39
CA GLY A 315 -11.13 -18.58 -5.16
C GLY A 315 -9.88 -18.63 -4.27
N SER A 316 -9.45 -17.51 -3.68
CA SER A 316 -8.34 -17.46 -2.71
C SER A 316 -8.84 -17.03 -1.32
N LYS A 317 -8.43 -17.75 -0.26
CA LYS A 317 -8.71 -17.35 1.13
C LYS A 317 -7.91 -16.10 1.51
N ARG A 318 -8.54 -15.19 2.22
CA ARG A 318 -7.98 -13.97 2.81
C ARG A 318 -8.32 -13.97 4.29
N TYR A 319 -7.30 -13.72 5.10
CA TYR A 319 -7.39 -13.63 6.54
C TYR A 319 -7.30 -12.16 6.90
N ILE A 320 -8.43 -11.59 7.29
CA ILE A 320 -8.55 -10.17 7.61
C ILE A 320 -8.71 -10.09 9.12
N TYR A 321 -7.84 -9.32 9.77
CA TYR A 321 -7.99 -9.00 11.18
C TYR A 321 -7.42 -7.62 11.44
N GLU A 322 -8.02 -6.93 12.40
CA GLU A 322 -7.56 -5.64 12.89
C GLU A 322 -7.92 -5.58 14.38
N PHE A 323 -6.91 -5.44 15.23
CA PHE A 323 -7.09 -5.32 16.67
C PHE A 323 -6.26 -4.19 17.26
N SER A 324 -6.83 -3.55 18.28
CA SER A 324 -6.15 -2.65 19.19
C SER A 324 -6.28 -3.20 20.59
N PHE A 325 -5.19 -3.28 21.35
CA PHE A 325 -5.21 -3.78 22.73
C PHE A 325 -4.00 -3.30 23.53
N ARG A 326 -4.12 -3.35 24.86
CA ARG A 326 -3.06 -2.96 25.78
C ARG A 326 -2.66 -4.15 26.65
N LEU A 327 -1.38 -4.48 26.66
CA LEU A 327 -0.83 -5.48 27.58
C LEU A 327 -0.36 -4.79 28.86
N LYS A 328 -0.90 -5.21 30.01
CA LYS A 328 -0.40 -4.80 31.33
C LYS A 328 0.80 -5.67 31.67
N CYS A 329 1.99 -5.08 31.72
CA CYS A 329 3.24 -5.74 32.04
C CYS A 329 3.72 -5.37 33.44
N ASN A 330 4.34 -6.32 34.13
CA ASN A 330 4.98 -6.08 35.41
C ASN A 330 6.42 -6.59 35.43
N LEU A 331 7.27 -5.90 36.21
CA LEU A 331 8.62 -6.32 36.55
C LEU A 331 8.68 -6.61 38.05
N THR A 332 9.02 -7.83 38.40
CA THR A 332 9.29 -8.27 39.78
C THR A 332 10.78 -8.50 39.93
N ILE A 333 11.43 -7.83 40.89
CA ILE A 333 12.88 -7.93 41.12
C ILE A 333 13.14 -8.93 42.25
N GLN A 334 14.10 -9.84 42.06
CA GLN A 334 14.51 -10.78 43.09
C GLN A 334 15.04 -10.02 44.32
N GLY A 335 14.42 -10.27 45.47
CA GLY A 335 14.77 -9.63 46.75
C GLY A 335 13.97 -8.36 47.09
N ARG A 336 13.06 -7.89 46.23
CA ARG A 336 12.10 -6.84 46.56
C ARG A 336 10.70 -7.27 46.14
N ASP A 337 9.74 -7.25 47.06
CA ASP A 337 8.35 -7.63 46.79
C ASP A 337 7.55 -6.55 46.01
N GLN A 338 8.24 -5.48 45.59
CA GLN A 338 7.62 -4.37 44.89
C GLN A 338 7.57 -4.64 43.38
N LYS A 339 6.35 -4.76 42.87
CA LYS A 339 6.08 -4.90 41.43
C LYS A 339 6.08 -3.52 40.78
N THR A 340 6.79 -3.41 39.66
CA THR A 340 6.77 -2.20 38.82
C THR A 340 5.86 -2.46 37.63
N GLU A 341 4.84 -1.62 37.44
CA GLU A 341 3.86 -1.78 36.37
C GLU A 341 4.19 -0.92 35.14
N GLY A 342 3.83 -1.41 33.96
CA GLY A 342 3.93 -0.73 32.68
C GLY A 342 2.91 -1.25 31.68
N ASN A 343 2.58 -0.47 30.68
CA ASN A 343 1.62 -0.82 29.63
C ASN A 343 2.30 -0.81 28.27
N LEU A 344 1.97 -1.81 27.46
CA LEU A 344 2.40 -1.93 26.08
C LEU A 344 1.15 -1.92 25.18
N GLN A 345 0.91 -0.83 24.47
CA GLN A 345 -0.29 -0.61 23.68
C GLN A 345 -0.03 -0.86 22.21
N PHE A 346 -0.73 -1.83 21.63
CA PHE A 346 -0.77 -2.08 20.20
C PHE A 346 -1.90 -1.23 19.60
N LEU A 347 -1.53 -0.25 18.77
CA LEU A 347 -2.50 0.65 18.13
C LEU A 347 -3.18 -0.02 16.95
N ASP A 348 -2.40 -0.76 16.16
CA ASP A 348 -2.84 -1.42 14.93
C ASP A 348 -2.12 -2.77 14.80
N PHE A 349 -2.76 -3.83 15.28
CA PHE A 349 -2.38 -5.21 15.02
C PHE A 349 -3.29 -5.77 13.93
N SER A 350 -2.83 -5.69 12.68
CA SER A 350 -3.64 -6.05 11.51
C SER A 350 -2.93 -7.02 10.56
N SER A 351 -3.70 -7.64 9.66
CA SER A 351 -3.18 -8.52 8.61
C SER A 351 -2.28 -7.81 7.59
N ASP A 352 -2.45 -6.50 7.47
CA ASP A 352 -1.79 -5.67 6.45
C ASP A 352 -0.54 -4.96 7.00
N ASN A 353 -0.45 -4.76 8.32
CA ASN A 353 0.65 -4.06 8.95
C ASN A 353 1.60 -5.05 9.65
N CYS A 354 2.83 -5.17 9.13
CA CYS A 354 3.84 -6.07 9.71
C CYS A 354 4.60 -5.43 10.88
N ASP A 355 4.64 -4.10 10.92
CA ASP A 355 5.28 -3.34 11.99
C ASP A 355 4.19 -2.80 12.92
N ASN A 356 3.71 -3.67 13.81
CA ASN A 356 2.72 -3.29 14.81
C ASN A 356 3.17 -2.00 15.51
N GLU A 357 2.41 -0.92 15.35
CA GLU A 357 2.71 0.34 16.03
C GLU A 357 2.45 0.15 17.52
N VAL A 358 3.50 0.26 18.32
CA VAL A 358 3.43 0.02 19.76
C VAL A 358 3.86 1.23 20.57
N GLU A 359 2.99 1.67 21.48
CA GLU A 359 3.27 2.69 22.48
C GLU A 359 3.61 2.06 23.83
N VAL A 360 4.66 2.57 24.47
CA VAL A 360 5.10 2.11 25.80
C VAL A 360 4.79 3.19 26.82
N ASN A 361 4.05 2.82 27.86
CA ASN A 361 3.73 3.72 28.97
C ASN A 361 4.15 3.10 30.30
N VAL A 362 5.10 3.71 30.99
CA VAL A 362 5.57 3.28 32.31
C VAL A 362 5.55 4.48 33.25
N SER A 363 4.59 4.51 34.19
CA SER A 363 4.40 5.64 35.10
C SER A 363 5.62 5.92 35.98
N SER A 364 6.36 4.88 36.36
CA SER A 364 7.55 4.97 37.22
C SER A 364 8.86 5.18 36.45
N ARG A 365 8.81 5.44 35.13
CA ARG A 365 9.99 5.56 34.24
C ARG A 365 11.09 6.49 34.78
N TYR A 366 10.70 7.62 35.37
CA TYR A 366 11.62 8.63 35.90
C TYR A 366 11.77 8.58 37.42
N GLN A 367 11.04 7.68 38.10
CA GLN A 367 10.93 7.63 39.56
C GLN A 367 11.80 6.52 40.15
N THR A 368 11.89 5.37 39.49
CA THR A 368 12.63 4.21 40.00
C THR A 368 13.55 3.62 38.92
N GLU A 369 14.69 3.06 39.35
CA GLU A 369 15.59 2.31 38.46
C GLU A 369 14.87 1.10 37.81
N SER A 370 13.93 0.48 38.55
CA SER A 370 13.08 -0.58 38.02
C SER A 370 12.13 -0.11 36.91
N GLY A 371 11.59 1.11 37.01
CA GLY A 371 10.75 1.71 35.99
C GLY A 371 11.52 2.07 34.73
N LYS A 372 12.75 2.58 34.88
CA LYS A 372 13.66 2.83 33.76
C LYS A 372 14.04 1.54 33.03
N ALA A 373 14.36 0.47 33.78
CA ALA A 373 14.67 -0.84 33.24
C ALA A 373 13.47 -1.45 32.49
N LEU A 374 12.28 -1.46 33.11
CA LEU A 374 11.04 -1.93 32.49
C LEU A 374 10.73 -1.17 31.19
N HIS A 375 10.85 0.16 31.20
CA HIS A 375 10.65 0.96 30.00
C HIS A 375 11.65 0.60 28.88
N ALA A 376 12.94 0.42 29.22
CA ALA A 376 13.95 0.02 28.25
C ALA A 376 13.65 -1.36 27.64
N SER A 377 13.24 -2.33 28.47
CA SER A 377 12.83 -3.65 28.01
C SER A 377 11.59 -3.60 27.11
N LEU A 378 10.58 -2.78 27.43
CA LEU A 378 9.37 -2.67 26.61
C LEU A 378 9.60 -1.91 25.30
N THR A 379 10.52 -0.94 25.29
CA THR A 379 10.84 -0.14 24.10
C THR A 379 11.75 -0.88 23.12
N SER A 380 12.72 -1.65 23.61
CA SER A 380 13.67 -2.33 22.75
C SER A 380 13.05 -3.58 22.11
N PRO A 381 12.93 -3.66 20.77
CA PRO A 381 12.38 -4.84 20.09
C PRO A 381 13.22 -6.12 20.32
N SER A 382 14.50 -5.96 20.63
CA SER A 382 15.41 -7.08 20.90
C SER A 382 15.34 -7.57 22.35
N SER A 383 14.46 -7.03 23.19
CA SER A 383 14.33 -7.50 24.57
C SER A 383 13.69 -8.89 24.62
N PRO A 384 14.04 -9.72 25.63
CA PRO A 384 13.46 -11.06 25.77
C PRO A 384 11.94 -11.07 25.81
N LEU A 385 11.33 -10.08 26.49
CA LEU A 385 9.89 -9.95 26.59
C LEU A 385 9.27 -9.58 25.23
N ARG A 386 9.84 -8.63 24.49
CA ARG A 386 9.34 -8.23 23.17
C ARG A 386 9.47 -9.36 22.15
N GLN A 387 10.57 -10.11 22.18
CA GLN A 387 10.75 -11.29 21.32
C GLN A 387 9.72 -12.38 21.61
N GLU A 388 9.46 -12.69 22.88
CA GLU A 388 8.48 -13.70 23.24
C GLU A 388 7.04 -13.23 22.91
N ILE A 389 6.71 -11.95 23.12
CA ILE A 389 5.42 -11.37 22.67
C ILE A 389 5.27 -11.50 21.15
N ALA A 390 6.29 -11.14 20.38
CA ALA A 390 6.27 -11.26 18.93
C ALA A 390 6.08 -12.71 18.47
N LYS A 391 6.72 -13.67 19.15
CA LYS A 391 6.55 -15.10 18.89
C LYS A 391 5.13 -15.57 19.17
N ARG A 392 4.49 -15.11 20.25
CA ARG A 392 3.08 -15.44 20.55
C ARG A 392 2.12 -14.87 19.50
N LEU A 393 2.35 -13.65 19.04
CA LEU A 393 1.57 -13.06 17.95
C LEU A 393 1.78 -13.81 16.64
N ASP A 394 3.00 -14.24 16.32
CA ASP A 394 3.26 -15.08 15.13
C ASP A 394 2.52 -16.43 15.22
N MET A 395 2.43 -17.04 16.42
CA MET A 395 1.59 -18.21 16.63
C MET A 395 0.11 -17.95 16.33
N PHE A 396 -0.43 -16.81 16.78
CA PHE A 396 -1.79 -16.39 16.42
C PHE A 396 -1.97 -16.30 14.90
N VAL A 397 -1.07 -15.63 14.19
CA VAL A 397 -1.17 -15.45 12.74
C VAL A 397 -1.14 -16.80 12.01
N ARG A 398 -0.26 -17.70 12.42
CA ARG A 398 -0.17 -19.06 11.86
C ARG A 398 -1.47 -19.84 12.08
N GLU A 399 -2.01 -19.82 13.29
CA GLU A 399 -3.25 -20.53 13.60
C GLU A 399 -4.46 -19.91 12.89
N PHE A 400 -4.54 -18.58 12.83
CA PHE A 400 -5.60 -17.89 12.12
C PHE A 400 -5.57 -18.22 10.63
N SER A 401 -4.38 -18.39 10.04
CA SER A 401 -4.21 -18.80 8.64
C SER A 401 -4.62 -20.25 8.34
N THR A 402 -5.02 -21.05 9.34
CA THR A 402 -5.51 -22.42 9.13
C THR A 402 -7.01 -22.51 8.84
N PHE A 403 -7.78 -21.46 9.14
CA PHE A 403 -9.24 -21.43 8.92
C PHE A 403 -9.64 -21.38 7.45
#